data_AF-A0A2E9GST1-F1
#
_entry.id   AF-A0A2E9GST1-F1
#
_cell.length_a   1.000
_cell.length_b   1.000
_cell.length_c   1.000
_cell.angle_alpha   90.00
_cell.angle_beta   90.00
_cell.angle_gamma   90.00
#
_symmetry.space_group_name_H-M   'P 1'
#
loop_
_entity.id
_entity.type
_entity.pdbx_description
1 polymer ?
#
loop_
_entity_poly.entity_id
_entity_poly.type
_entity_poly.pdbx_seq_one_letter_code
_entity_poly.pdbx_strand_id
1 'polypeptide(L)'
;MKPAESKALLSFPDTRIASPEFQCRFRWRQNSMVIWDNRCTQHCAVPEDIRAHRRVERVTVIGNDPYWFLRLPGLARRLTEARGTDRTTRGGL
;
A
#
# COMPACT_ATOMS: atom_id res chain seq x y z
N MET A 1 1.70 -15.12 18.37
CA MET A 1 2.77 -15.52 17.44
C MET A 1 4.06 -14.88 17.88
N LYS A 2 5.16 -15.62 17.99
CA LYS A 2 6.45 -15.04 18.37
C LYS A 2 7.02 -14.24 17.18
N PRO A 3 7.75 -13.14 17.39
CA PRO A 3 8.28 -12.32 16.29
C PRO A 3 9.11 -13.10 15.26
N ALA A 4 9.90 -14.07 15.73
CA ALA A 4 10.72 -14.94 14.86
C ALA A 4 9.87 -15.81 13.92
N GLU A 5 8.76 -16.38 14.44
CA GLU A 5 7.82 -17.18 13.65
C GLU A 5 7.14 -16.31 12.59
N SER A 6 6.69 -15.11 12.96
CA SER A 6 6.07 -14.16 12.01
C SER A 6 7.04 -13.77 10.89
N LYS A 7 8.30 -13.48 11.24
CA LYS A 7 9.33 -13.09 10.26
C LYS A 7 9.60 -14.23 9.28
N ALA A 8 9.69 -15.47 9.77
CA ALA A 8 9.91 -16.64 8.92
C ALA A 8 8.75 -16.88 7.95
N LEU A 9 7.50 -16.63 8.38
CA LEU A 9 6.33 -16.78 7.52
C LEU A 9 6.22 -15.69 6.44
N LEU A 10 6.59 -14.44 6.77
CA LEU A 10 6.51 -13.32 5.84
C LEU A 10 7.68 -13.26 4.86
N SER A 11 8.85 -13.80 5.21
CA SER A 11 10.04 -13.72 4.35
C SER A 11 9.85 -14.37 2.97
N PHE A 12 9.11 -15.48 2.89
CA PHE A 12 8.86 -16.17 1.63
C PHE A 12 8.02 -15.32 0.63
N PRO A 13 6.79 -14.88 0.98
CA PRO A 13 6.01 -14.04 0.06
C PRO A 13 6.72 -12.71 -0.21
N ASP A 14 7.32 -12.06 0.80
CA ASP A 14 8.02 -10.77 0.64
C ASP A 14 9.14 -10.86 -0.39
N THR A 15 9.94 -11.93 -0.35
CA THR A 15 11.04 -12.14 -1.31
C THR A 15 10.52 -12.31 -2.73
N ARG A 16 9.39 -13.01 -2.92
CA ARG A 16 8.82 -13.27 -4.24
C ARG A 16 8.17 -12.04 -4.86
N ILE A 17 7.38 -11.29 -4.09
CA ILE A 17 6.73 -10.06 -4.60
C ILE A 17 7.76 -8.95 -4.88
N ALA A 18 8.93 -9.02 -4.24
CA ALA A 18 10.04 -8.11 -4.49
C ALA A 18 10.89 -8.48 -5.72
N SER A 19 10.60 -9.56 -6.44
CA SER A 19 11.31 -9.89 -7.67
C SER A 19 10.88 -8.97 -8.83
N PRO A 20 11.80 -8.57 -9.75
CA PRO A 20 11.50 -7.62 -10.83
C PRO A 20 10.36 -8.04 -11.77
N GLU A 21 10.09 -9.34 -11.89
CA GLU A 21 9.03 -9.90 -12.72
C GLU A 21 7.62 -9.50 -12.24
N PHE A 22 7.48 -9.13 -10.96
CA PHE A 22 6.22 -8.68 -10.36
C PHE A 22 6.17 -7.16 -10.14
N GLN A 23 7.15 -6.42 -10.67
CA GLN A 23 7.25 -4.98 -10.47
C GLN A 23 6.97 -4.18 -11.74
N CYS A 24 6.27 -3.06 -11.56
CA CYS A 24 6.22 -1.99 -12.55
C CYS A 24 6.99 -0.79 -12.00
N ARG A 25 8.11 -0.43 -12.64
CA ARG A 25 8.87 0.76 -12.27
C ARG A 25 8.50 1.93 -13.17
N PHE A 26 7.66 2.81 -12.63
CA PHE A 26 7.20 4.00 -13.33
C PHE A 26 8.15 5.19 -13.12
N ARG A 27 8.52 5.87 -14.22
CA ARG A 27 9.30 7.12 -14.18
C ARG A 27 8.36 8.30 -14.36
N TRP A 28 8.32 9.16 -13.36
CA TRP A 28 7.48 10.36 -13.39
C TRP A 28 7.95 11.36 -14.45
N ARG A 29 6.99 11.95 -15.14
CA ARG A 29 7.17 13.13 -16.00
C ARG A 29 6.08 14.14 -15.70
N GLN A 30 6.25 15.38 -16.13
CA GLN A 30 5.20 16.38 -16.03
C GLN A 30 3.90 15.86 -16.66
N ASN A 31 2.77 16.10 -16.00
CA ASN A 31 1.43 15.64 -16.40
C ASN A 31 1.24 14.12 -16.43
N SER A 32 2.14 13.35 -15.82
CA SER A 32 1.94 11.92 -15.63
C SER A 32 0.86 11.64 -14.58
N MET A 33 0.08 10.59 -14.83
CA MET A 33 -0.90 10.07 -13.87
C MET A 33 -0.76 8.55 -13.81
N VAL A 34 -0.85 8.01 -12.59
CA VAL A 34 -0.83 6.56 -12.35
C VAL A 34 -2.05 6.20 -11.51
N ILE A 35 -2.67 5.08 -11.85
CA ILE A 35 -3.76 4.48 -11.12
C ILE A 35 -3.34 3.05 -10.78
N TRP A 36 -3.56 2.63 -9.53
CA TRP A 36 -3.31 1.27 -9.09
C TRP A 36 -4.44 0.77 -8.20
N ASP A 37 -4.69 -0.54 -8.22
CA ASP A 37 -5.66 -1.17 -7.31
C ASP A 37 -4.97 -1.48 -5.97
N ASN A 38 -5.34 -0.73 -4.94
CA ASN A 38 -4.74 -0.85 -3.60
C ASN A 38 -5.09 -2.17 -2.88
N ARG A 39 -5.93 -3.03 -3.45
CA ARG A 39 -6.31 -4.33 -2.87
C ARG A 39 -5.31 -5.44 -3.20
N CYS A 40 -4.57 -5.30 -4.30
CA CYS A 40 -3.69 -6.34 -4.82
C CYS A 40 -2.28 -5.84 -5.17
N THR A 41 -1.97 -4.57 -4.91
CA THR A 41 -0.67 -3.98 -5.21
C THR A 41 0.02 -3.43 -3.96
N GLN A 42 1.34 -3.49 -3.96
CA GLN A 42 2.19 -2.73 -3.06
C GLN A 42 3.02 -1.75 -3.91
N HIS A 43 3.33 -0.58 -3.38
CA HIS A 43 4.12 0.43 -4.07
C HIS A 43 5.16 1.06 -3.13
N CYS A 44 6.31 1.40 -3.68
CA CYS A 44 7.39 2.07 -2.97
C CYS A 44 7.81 3.32 -3.73
N ALA A 45 7.89 4.45 -3.04
CA ALA A 45 8.43 5.68 -3.60
C ALA A 45 9.96 5.62 -3.58
N VAL A 46 10.55 5.37 -4.75
CA VAL A 46 12.01 5.34 -4.90
C VAL A 46 12.51 6.76 -5.19
N PRO A 47 13.49 7.29 -4.43
CA PRO A 47 14.17 8.53 -4.78
C PRO A 47 15.06 8.27 -6.01
N GLU A 48 14.93 9.09 -7.06
CA GLU A 48 15.85 9.06 -8.22
C GLU A 48 17.07 9.96 -7.99
N ASP A 49 16.84 11.12 -7.36
CA ASP A 49 17.86 12.03 -6.86
C ASP A 49 17.42 12.49 -5.47
N ILE A 50 18.30 12.32 -4.47
CA ILE A 50 18.01 12.67 -3.07
C ILE A 50 17.86 14.18 -2.85
N ARG A 51 18.34 15.00 -3.80
CA ARG A 51 18.31 16.47 -3.74
C ARG A 51 17.14 17.06 -4.51
N ALA A 52 16.51 16.30 -5.39
CA ALA A 52 15.40 16.76 -6.21
C ALA A 52 14.09 16.76 -5.40
N HIS A 53 13.38 17.90 -5.43
CA HIS A 53 12.04 17.97 -4.85
C HIS A 53 11.00 17.43 -5.84
N ARG A 54 10.11 16.53 -5.39
CA ARG A 54 9.05 15.94 -6.21
C ARG A 54 7.74 15.93 -5.43
N ARG A 55 6.75 16.69 -5.90
CA ARG A 55 5.39 16.69 -5.34
C ARG A 55 4.44 15.90 -6.23
N VAL A 56 3.59 15.07 -5.62
CA VAL A 56 2.53 14.31 -6.29
C VAL A 56 1.24 14.50 -5.50
N GLU A 57 0.13 14.77 -6.19
CA GLU A 57 -1.20 14.81 -5.57
C GLU A 57 -1.82 13.42 -5.60
N ARG A 58 -2.40 12.97 -4.48
CA ARG A 58 -2.99 11.63 -4.36
C ARG A 58 -4.46 11.73 -3.98
N VAL A 59 -5.30 11.06 -4.75
CA VAL A 59 -6.70 10.79 -4.43
C VAL A 59 -6.86 9.29 -4.16
N THR A 60 -7.67 8.93 -3.18
CA THR A 60 -7.92 7.52 -2.82
C THR A 60 -9.41 7.26 -2.78
N VAL A 61 -9.84 6.20 -3.44
CA VAL A 61 -11.23 5.71 -3.38
C VAL A 61 -11.38 4.83 -2.14
N ILE A 62 -12.43 5.06 -1.36
CA ILE A 62 -12.73 4.24 -0.18
C ILE A 62 -13.06 2.81 -0.62
N GLY A 63 -12.36 1.84 -0.02
CA GLY A 63 -12.56 0.42 -0.30
C GLY A 63 -13.48 -0.28 0.71
N ASN A 64 -13.94 -1.46 0.33
CA ASN A 64 -14.72 -2.36 1.20
C ASN A 64 -13.81 -3.17 2.13
N ASP A 65 -14.41 -3.84 3.11
CA ASP A 65 -13.69 -4.81 3.91
C ASP A 65 -13.24 -6.03 3.09
N PRO A 66 -12.07 -6.63 3.38
CA PRO A 66 -11.64 -7.86 2.73
C PRO A 66 -12.66 -8.98 2.93
N TYR A 67 -12.80 -9.86 1.95
CA TYR A 67 -13.80 -10.95 1.99
C TYR A 67 -13.74 -11.83 3.25
N TRP A 68 -12.53 -12.15 3.72
CA TRP A 68 -12.32 -12.97 4.91
C TRP A 68 -12.78 -12.28 6.20
N PHE A 69 -12.93 -10.96 6.20
CA PHE A 69 -13.37 -10.17 7.35
C PHE A 69 -14.80 -10.53 7.80
N LEU A 70 -15.67 -10.92 6.85
CA LEU A 70 -17.03 -11.37 7.13
C LEU A 70 -17.11 -12.83 7.62
N ARG A 71 -16.00 -13.57 7.55
CA ARG A 71 -15.96 -15.02 7.86
C ARG A 71 -15.39 -15.35 9.24
N LEU A 72 -14.95 -14.37 10.02
CA LEU A 72 -14.44 -14.56 11.39
C LEU A 72 -15.29 -13.76 12.40
N PRO A 73 -16.25 -14.41 13.09
CA PRO A 73 -17.04 -13.75 14.12
C PRO A 73 -16.11 -13.21 15.23
N GLY A 74 -16.10 -11.89 15.45
CA GLY A 74 -15.33 -11.23 16.52
C GLY A 74 -14.19 -10.30 16.08
N LEU A 75 -13.69 -10.41 14.85
CA LEU A 75 -12.66 -9.49 14.33
C LEU A 75 -13.27 -8.21 13.72
N ALA A 76 -14.56 -8.27 13.35
CA ALA A 76 -15.27 -7.20 12.65
C ALA A 76 -15.28 -5.85 13.40
N ARG A 77 -15.26 -5.88 14.74
CA ARG A 77 -15.47 -4.69 15.58
C ARG A 77 -14.25 -3.75 15.66
N ARG A 78 -13.03 -4.22 15.37
CA ARG A 78 -11.79 -3.45 15.64
C ARG A 78 -11.33 -2.54 14.50
N LEU A 79 -11.83 -2.71 13.27
CA LEU A 79 -11.30 -1.95 12.11
C LEU A 79 -12.24 -0.84 11.60
N THR A 80 -13.53 -0.89 11.90
CA THR A 80 -14.50 0.12 11.43
C THR A 80 -14.30 1.47 12.14
N GLU A 81 -13.93 1.46 13.42
CA GLU A 81 -13.66 2.67 14.23
C GLU A 81 -12.42 3.45 13.75
N ALA A 82 -11.47 2.79 13.07
CA ALA A 82 -10.25 3.42 12.56
C ALA A 82 -10.42 4.14 11.20
N ARG A 83 -11.59 4.01 10.55
CA ARG A 83 -11.87 4.54 9.19
C ARG A 83 -12.63 5.88 9.19
N GLY A 84 -12.67 6.56 10.33
CA GLY A 84 -13.31 7.87 10.45
C GLY A 84 -12.59 8.98 9.67
N THR A 85 -13.36 9.62 8.78
CA THR A 85 -13.18 10.95 8.16
C THR A 85 -12.07 11.12 7.12
N ASP A 86 -12.53 11.47 5.92
CA ASP A 86 -11.85 12.16 4.82
C ASP A 86 -10.40 12.59 5.10
N ARG A 87 -9.47 11.86 4.49
CA ARG A 87 -8.07 12.29 4.38
C ARG A 87 -7.74 12.51 2.92
N THR A 88 -8.02 13.72 2.46
CA THR A 88 -7.16 14.35 1.44
C THR A 88 -5.77 14.52 2.06
N THR A 89 -4.98 13.45 2.16
CA THR A 89 -3.58 13.56 2.57
C THR A 89 -2.84 14.25 1.43
N ARG A 90 -2.51 15.54 1.60
CA ARG A 90 -1.37 16.16 0.91
C ARG A 90 -0.11 15.43 1.37
N GLY A 91 0.16 14.29 0.74
CA GLY A 91 1.39 13.54 0.94
C GLY A 91 2.51 14.29 0.24
N GLY A 92 3.22 15.13 0.99
CA GLY A 92 4.53 15.61 0.56
C GLY A 92 5.46 14.41 0.40
N LEU A 93 6.06 14.30 -0.77
CA LEU A 93 7.29 13.56 -1.01
C LEU A 93 8.44 14.55 -1.09
#